data_AF-A0A954YNH4-F1
#
_entry.id   AF-A0A954YNH4-F1
#
_cell.length_a   1.000
_cell.length_b   1.000
_cell.length_c   1.000
_cell.angle_alpha   90.00
_cell.angle_beta   90.00
_cell.angle_gamma   90.00
#
_symmetry.space_group_name_H-M   'P 1'
#
loop_
_entity.id
_entity.type
_entity.pdbx_description
1 polymer ?
#
loop_
_entity_poly.entity_id
_entity_poly.type
_entity_poly.pdbx_seq_one_letter_code
_entity_poly.pdbx_strand_id
1 'polypeptide(L)'
;MASRHNLRFGRLKPAGFQQLAACAIIAGCLSVGCGVTNIGNNGGDGGSGNEAKPFSFQISVARHEDQPLSDQRVNRVFSTANELLLSDDEECPDVSCPVTFERDGSIDTFNVSPAIVTTEAQLDAVFDVRADIKIVSLMVGVCGSPSADDVSLVLGCAFTGGTAVLVQDAPPDVWAHEWGHVQGLPHRNDCDRNLMHAFELETNAVNTTERDAFLSPTPGQSFLAFKAIVEENASPAVETPEEDESEIASKPTDDIFAQRYLAGLPSTLFNRHNLRIRTGDLIDRLQREPSARVRANITRALGLARELAACESLVGSCESISGDLFIDELDELVEQIIALSRIADVDDTNQTTDLLFAASDPAFWANRDLFLVLEDGRRINLDDSLARICVMGMGLTKNPIAPERLRALKRKAQASQLADPWFIPQIDEALERIAGTGKYAADAKTVRIP
;
A
#
# COMPACT_ATOMS: atom_id res chain seq x y z
N MET A 1 -34.39 -44.57 -34.59
CA MET A 1 -33.13 -44.69 -35.37
C MET A 1 -32.78 -43.30 -35.86
N ALA A 2 -31.87 -42.60 -35.16
CA ALA A 2 -31.48 -41.22 -35.45
C ALA A 2 -29.98 -41.16 -35.69
N SER A 3 -29.61 -40.62 -36.84
CA SER A 3 -28.25 -40.49 -37.38
C SER A 3 -27.48 -39.37 -36.68
N ARG A 4 -26.24 -39.64 -36.24
CA ARG A 4 -25.31 -38.65 -35.69
C ARG A 4 -24.29 -38.25 -36.77
N HIS A 5 -24.23 -36.96 -37.09
CA HIS A 5 -23.14 -36.36 -37.87
C HIS A 5 -21.98 -35.96 -36.95
N ASN A 6 -20.77 -36.45 -37.25
CA ASN A 6 -19.51 -36.03 -36.65
C ASN A 6 -18.84 -34.99 -37.57
N LEU A 7 -18.59 -33.77 -37.04
CA LEU A 7 -17.74 -32.77 -37.67
C LEU A 7 -16.30 -32.92 -37.13
N ARG A 8 -15.34 -33.15 -38.04
CA ARG A 8 -13.89 -33.14 -37.77
C ARG A 8 -13.35 -31.73 -37.97
N PHE A 9 -12.73 -31.15 -36.95
CA PHE A 9 -11.88 -29.96 -37.11
C PHE A 9 -10.43 -30.38 -37.40
N GLY A 10 -9.87 -29.83 -38.49
CA GLY A 10 -8.49 -30.07 -38.91
C GLY A 10 -7.48 -29.23 -38.12
N ARG A 11 -6.35 -29.85 -37.78
CA ARG A 11 -5.16 -29.19 -37.19
C ARG A 11 -4.43 -28.37 -38.27
N LEU A 12 -4.26 -27.08 -38.03
CA LEU A 12 -3.28 -26.24 -38.75
C LEU A 12 -1.92 -26.33 -38.04
N LYS A 13 -0.85 -26.48 -38.83
CA LYS A 13 0.55 -26.47 -38.37
C LYS A 13 1.04 -25.01 -38.22
N PRO A 14 1.92 -24.69 -37.25
CA PRO A 14 2.55 -23.38 -37.20
C PRO A 14 3.70 -23.31 -38.21
N ALA A 15 3.73 -22.21 -38.97
CA ALA A 15 4.84 -21.84 -39.84
C ALA A 15 5.94 -21.17 -39.01
N GLY A 16 7.19 -21.61 -39.20
CA GLY A 16 8.36 -20.99 -38.63
C GLY A 16 8.72 -19.69 -39.35
N PHE A 17 9.07 -18.66 -38.58
CA PHE A 17 9.72 -17.45 -39.08
C PHE A 17 11.02 -17.27 -38.29
N GLN A 18 12.14 -17.52 -38.95
CA GLN A 18 13.45 -17.01 -38.54
C GLN A 18 13.63 -15.64 -39.18
N GLN A 19 13.99 -14.63 -38.40
CA GLN A 19 14.75 -13.49 -38.92
C GLN A 19 15.67 -12.92 -37.85
N LEU A 20 16.96 -12.91 -38.22
CA LEU A 20 18.07 -12.24 -37.59
C LEU A 20 17.86 -10.72 -37.59
N ALA A 21 18.15 -10.05 -36.48
CA ALA A 21 18.49 -8.63 -36.48
C ALA A 21 19.73 -8.41 -35.60
N ALA A 22 20.77 -7.88 -36.24
CA ALA A 22 22.07 -7.60 -35.68
C ALA A 22 22.04 -6.38 -34.76
N CYS A 23 22.71 -6.49 -33.61
CA CYS A 23 23.05 -5.36 -32.75
C CYS A 23 24.11 -4.50 -33.45
N ALA A 24 23.75 -3.25 -33.77
CA ALA A 24 24.71 -2.19 -34.05
C ALA A 24 25.04 -1.46 -32.73
N ILE A 25 26.26 -1.66 -32.23
CA ILE A 25 26.83 -0.87 -31.14
C ILE A 25 27.27 0.46 -31.74
N ILE A 26 26.56 1.54 -31.41
CA ILE A 26 27.04 2.91 -31.63
C ILE A 26 27.58 3.40 -30.28
N ALA A 27 28.91 3.32 -30.13
CA ALA A 27 29.63 4.03 -29.09
C ALA A 27 29.72 5.52 -29.48
N GLY A 28 28.93 6.36 -28.83
CA GLY A 28 28.97 7.81 -28.96
C GLY A 28 29.13 8.45 -27.59
N CYS A 29 30.37 8.75 -27.20
CA CYS A 29 30.67 9.68 -26.11
C CYS A 29 30.17 11.08 -26.47
N LEU A 30 29.22 11.62 -25.71
CA LEU A 30 29.12 13.05 -25.47
C LEU A 30 28.74 13.28 -24.01
N SER A 31 29.75 13.68 -23.25
CA SER A 31 29.67 14.31 -21.94
C SER A 31 28.93 15.65 -22.06
N VAL A 32 27.77 15.76 -21.44
CA VAL A 32 27.22 17.06 -21.00
C VAL A 32 26.70 16.83 -19.59
N GLY A 33 27.47 17.32 -18.61
CA GLY A 33 27.06 17.33 -17.22
C GLY A 33 25.91 18.33 -17.04
N CYS A 34 24.77 17.83 -16.59
CA CYS A 34 23.77 18.65 -15.93
C CYS A 34 23.98 18.46 -14.43
N GLY A 35 24.57 19.46 -13.79
CA GLY A 35 24.68 19.52 -12.34
C GLY A 35 23.28 19.59 -11.74
N VAL A 36 23.06 18.78 -10.70
CA VAL A 36 22.01 19.01 -9.71
C VAL A 36 22.30 20.37 -9.11
N THR A 37 21.51 21.38 -9.46
CA THR A 37 21.58 22.66 -8.76
C THR A 37 21.00 22.45 -7.38
N ASN A 38 21.88 22.44 -6.37
CA ASN A 38 21.50 22.70 -4.99
C ASN A 38 20.60 23.95 -4.98
N ILE A 39 19.32 23.77 -4.64
CA ILE A 39 18.44 24.86 -4.27
C ILE A 39 18.97 25.38 -2.94
N GLY A 40 19.79 26.42 -3.01
CA GLY A 40 20.41 27.06 -1.87
C GLY A 40 19.33 27.68 -0.98
N ASN A 41 19.24 27.17 0.24
CA ASN A 41 18.38 27.69 1.30
C ASN A 41 18.91 29.08 1.73
N ASN A 42 18.41 30.15 1.12
CA ASN A 42 18.74 31.52 1.51
C ASN A 42 17.86 31.94 2.67
N GLY A 43 18.39 31.80 3.89
CA GLY A 43 17.86 32.46 5.08
C GLY A 43 17.91 33.98 4.92
N GLY A 44 16.77 34.58 4.59
CA GLY A 44 16.55 36.01 4.52
C GLY A 44 15.31 36.38 5.33
N ASP A 45 15.55 36.77 6.57
CA ASP A 45 14.56 37.22 7.53
C ASP A 45 14.07 38.65 7.19
N GLY A 46 12.77 38.89 7.39
CA GLY A 46 12.19 40.23 7.52
C GLY A 46 11.91 41.03 6.25
N GLY A 47 10.86 40.66 5.49
CA GLY A 47 10.33 41.51 4.41
C GLY A 47 8.93 41.12 3.97
N SER A 48 7.93 41.91 4.38
CA SER A 48 6.55 41.86 3.90
C SER A 48 6.45 41.75 2.37
N GLY A 49 5.82 40.69 1.85
CA GLY A 49 5.28 40.70 0.48
C GLY A 49 5.61 39.55 -0.48
N ASN A 50 6.13 38.41 -0.03
CA ASN A 50 6.16 37.21 -0.87
C ASN A 50 4.83 36.45 -0.77
N GLU A 51 3.74 37.09 -1.20
CA GLU A 51 2.50 36.37 -1.46
C GLU A 51 2.78 35.37 -2.58
N ALA A 52 2.80 34.07 -2.23
CA ALA A 52 3.09 33.01 -3.17
C ALA A 52 2.01 33.03 -4.27
N LYS A 53 2.42 32.98 -5.54
CA LYS A 53 1.44 33.00 -6.64
C LYS A 53 0.69 31.67 -6.66
N PRO A 54 -0.65 31.68 -6.77
CA PRO A 54 -1.40 30.45 -6.86
C PRO A 54 -0.98 29.59 -8.05
N PHE A 55 -1.01 28.27 -7.88
CA PHE A 55 -0.73 27.28 -8.93
C PHE A 55 -1.88 26.29 -9.01
N SER A 56 -2.21 25.82 -10.21
CA SER A 56 -3.32 24.88 -10.41
C SER A 56 -2.87 23.65 -11.17
N PHE A 57 -3.16 22.48 -10.62
CA PHE A 57 -2.99 21.19 -11.30
C PHE A 57 -4.32 20.77 -11.95
N GLN A 58 -4.23 20.28 -13.19
CA GLN A 58 -5.32 19.57 -13.85
C GLN A 58 -5.00 18.08 -13.76
N ILE A 59 -5.79 17.34 -12.98
CA ILE A 59 -5.48 15.97 -12.57
C ILE A 59 -6.52 15.03 -13.17
N SER A 60 -6.07 14.13 -14.05
CA SER A 60 -6.89 13.03 -14.55
C SER A 60 -7.02 11.93 -13.49
N VAL A 61 -8.23 11.39 -13.32
CA VAL A 61 -8.51 10.36 -12.31
C VAL A 61 -9.15 9.15 -12.96
N ALA A 62 -8.64 7.96 -12.66
CA ALA A 62 -9.25 6.69 -13.04
C ALA A 62 -9.53 5.83 -11.80
N ARG A 63 -10.56 4.99 -11.87
CA ARG A 63 -10.91 4.05 -10.79
C ARG A 63 -11.01 2.62 -11.30
N HIS A 64 -10.73 1.66 -10.45
CA HIS A 64 -11.07 0.27 -10.75
C HIS A 64 -12.58 0.13 -10.93
N GLU A 65 -13.03 -0.72 -11.85
CA GLU A 65 -14.46 -0.87 -12.20
C GLU A 65 -15.35 -1.23 -11.00
N ASP A 66 -14.78 -1.97 -10.04
CA ASP A 66 -15.44 -2.34 -8.78
C ASP A 66 -15.58 -1.19 -7.77
N GLN A 67 -15.01 0.00 -8.00
CA GLN A 67 -15.02 1.11 -7.03
C GLN A 67 -16.17 2.11 -7.26
N PRO A 68 -16.97 2.52 -6.27
CA PRO A 68 -18.11 3.41 -6.48
C PRO A 68 -17.73 4.89 -6.42
N LEU A 69 -16.49 5.21 -6.78
CA LEU A 69 -16.01 6.59 -6.74
C LEU A 69 -16.78 7.44 -7.76
N SER A 70 -17.35 8.53 -7.27
CA SER A 70 -18.13 9.48 -8.05
C SER A 70 -17.35 10.78 -8.29
N ASP A 71 -17.69 11.46 -9.39
CA ASP A 71 -17.19 12.80 -9.71
C ASP A 71 -17.35 13.78 -8.55
N GLN A 72 -18.50 13.73 -7.88
CA GLN A 72 -18.79 14.61 -6.75
C GLN A 72 -17.86 14.33 -5.56
N ARG A 73 -17.51 13.06 -5.33
CA ARG A 73 -16.59 12.69 -4.25
C ARG A 73 -15.18 13.18 -4.52
N VAL A 74 -14.66 13.00 -5.74
CA VAL A 74 -13.34 13.53 -6.13
C VAL A 74 -13.29 15.05 -6.00
N ASN A 75 -14.31 15.76 -6.51
CA ASN A 75 -14.36 17.22 -6.39
C ASN A 75 -14.39 17.69 -4.93
N ARG A 76 -15.09 16.98 -4.03
CA ARG A 76 -15.07 17.29 -2.59
C ARG A 76 -13.68 17.08 -2.00
N VAL A 77 -13.04 15.95 -2.31
CA VAL A 77 -11.68 15.65 -1.83
C VAL A 77 -10.69 16.72 -2.28
N PHE A 78 -10.70 17.09 -3.56
CA PHE A 78 -9.84 18.17 -4.08
C PHE A 78 -10.13 19.50 -3.41
N SER A 79 -11.40 19.88 -3.24
CA SER A 79 -11.76 21.11 -2.52
C SER A 79 -11.22 21.13 -1.10
N THR A 80 -11.39 20.04 -0.35
CA THR A 80 -10.89 19.94 1.02
C THR A 80 -9.36 19.92 1.08
N ALA A 81 -8.68 19.22 0.17
CA ALA A 81 -7.22 19.25 0.08
C ALA A 81 -6.69 20.67 -0.20
N ASN A 82 -7.35 21.42 -1.08
CA ASN A 82 -7.00 22.83 -1.35
C ASN A 82 -7.18 23.70 -0.10
N GLU A 83 -8.27 23.50 0.66
CA GLU A 83 -8.53 24.21 1.91
C GLU A 83 -7.48 23.88 2.98
N LEU A 84 -7.12 22.60 3.12
CA LEU A 84 -6.09 22.13 4.05
C LEU A 84 -4.73 22.79 3.77
N LEU A 85 -4.30 22.80 2.50
CA LEU A 85 -3.03 23.40 2.09
C LEU A 85 -3.01 24.93 2.18
N LEU A 86 -4.18 25.57 2.14
CA LEU A 86 -4.28 27.02 2.25
C LEU A 86 -4.28 27.48 3.72
N SER A 87 -4.82 26.67 4.63
CA SER A 87 -4.89 26.98 6.06
C SER A 87 -3.52 26.91 6.74
N ASP A 88 -3.29 27.77 7.73
CA ASP A 88 -2.10 27.71 8.58
C ASP A 88 -2.38 26.80 9.81
N ASP A 89 -1.52 25.81 10.05
CA ASP A 89 -1.43 25.01 11.27
C ASP A 89 -0.57 25.76 12.31
N GLU A 90 -1.04 25.84 13.56
CA GLU A 90 -0.34 26.55 14.64
C GLU A 90 0.54 25.63 15.51
N GLU A 91 0.42 24.30 15.34
CA GLU A 91 1.15 23.30 16.14
C GLU A 91 2.52 22.99 15.53
N CYS A 92 2.66 23.09 14.21
CA CYS A 92 3.91 22.85 13.48
C CYS A 92 4.36 24.09 12.66
N PRO A 93 5.64 24.21 12.29
CA PRO A 93 6.08 25.23 11.33
C PRO A 93 5.38 25.05 9.98
N ASP A 94 4.46 25.95 9.68
CA ASP A 94 3.61 25.89 8.49
C ASP A 94 3.70 27.18 7.66
N VAL A 95 3.47 27.05 6.36
CA VAL A 95 3.27 28.16 5.43
C VAL A 95 2.11 27.86 4.49
N SER A 96 1.13 28.77 4.45
CA SER A 96 0.05 28.73 3.47
C SER A 96 0.55 28.43 2.04
N CYS A 97 -0.07 27.42 1.42
CA CYS A 97 0.24 26.91 0.10
C CYS A 97 -0.99 27.08 -0.82
N PRO A 98 -1.10 28.18 -1.59
CA PRO A 98 -2.25 28.47 -2.44
C PRO A 98 -2.25 27.63 -3.72
N VAL A 99 -2.28 26.30 -3.58
CA VAL A 99 -2.40 25.35 -4.69
C VAL A 99 -3.86 24.94 -4.88
N THR A 100 -4.24 24.69 -6.13
CA THR A 100 -5.58 24.24 -6.50
C THR A 100 -5.50 22.95 -7.30
N PHE A 101 -6.05 21.87 -6.75
CA PHE A 101 -6.32 20.63 -7.47
C PHE A 101 -7.66 20.73 -8.18
N GLU A 102 -7.66 20.55 -9.49
CA GLU A 102 -8.85 20.46 -10.32
C GLU A 102 -8.82 19.17 -11.14
N ARG A 103 -9.99 18.59 -11.37
CA ARG A 103 -10.09 17.37 -12.16
C ARG A 103 -10.06 17.67 -13.65
N ASP A 104 -9.20 16.97 -14.38
CA ASP A 104 -9.18 16.99 -15.84
C ASP A 104 -10.19 15.99 -16.42
N GLY A 105 -11.39 16.45 -16.73
CA GLY A 105 -12.43 15.64 -17.38
C GLY A 105 -13.23 14.75 -16.43
N SER A 106 -13.83 13.67 -16.97
CA SER A 106 -14.61 12.68 -16.19
C SER A 106 -13.71 11.65 -15.50
N ILE A 107 -14.20 10.95 -14.46
CA ILE A 107 -13.45 9.81 -13.90
C ILE A 107 -13.48 8.64 -14.91
N ASP A 108 -12.30 8.16 -15.30
CA ASP A 108 -12.15 6.98 -16.15
C ASP A 108 -12.24 5.67 -15.36
N THR A 109 -12.40 4.54 -16.06
CA THR A 109 -12.47 3.20 -15.45
C THR A 109 -11.38 2.27 -15.98
N PHE A 110 -10.80 1.44 -15.12
CA PHE A 110 -9.84 0.40 -15.50
C PHE A 110 -10.13 -0.96 -14.84
N ASN A 111 -9.53 -2.02 -15.39
CA ASN A 111 -9.65 -3.40 -14.88
C ASN A 111 -8.38 -4.25 -15.14
N VAL A 112 -7.21 -3.60 -15.16
CA VAL A 112 -5.92 -4.25 -15.49
C VAL A 112 -5.33 -5.10 -14.36
N SER A 113 -5.82 -4.93 -13.14
CA SER A 113 -5.39 -5.61 -11.91
C SER A 113 -6.60 -5.77 -11.00
N PRO A 114 -6.65 -6.77 -10.09
CA PRO A 114 -7.67 -6.82 -9.05
C PRO A 114 -7.79 -5.51 -8.26
N ALA A 115 -9.00 -5.22 -7.77
CA ALA A 115 -9.28 -4.03 -6.97
C ALA A 115 -8.56 -4.02 -5.60
N ILE A 116 -8.17 -5.20 -5.09
CA ILE A 116 -7.35 -5.34 -3.89
C ILE A 116 -5.93 -5.68 -4.34
N VAL A 117 -5.01 -4.74 -4.15
CA VAL A 117 -3.61 -4.83 -4.58
C VAL A 117 -2.78 -5.42 -3.46
N THR A 118 -2.08 -6.53 -3.74
CA THR A 118 -1.33 -7.32 -2.74
C THR A 118 0.09 -7.65 -3.17
N THR A 119 0.50 -7.20 -4.36
CA THR A 119 1.83 -7.44 -4.95
C THR A 119 2.31 -6.23 -5.73
N GLU A 120 3.62 -6.06 -5.84
CA GLU A 120 4.20 -4.96 -6.63
C GLU A 120 3.85 -5.08 -8.12
N ALA A 121 3.75 -6.30 -8.67
CA ALA A 121 3.34 -6.49 -10.07
C ALA A 121 1.90 -6.02 -10.34
N GLN A 122 0.99 -6.18 -9.37
CA GLN A 122 -0.36 -5.62 -9.45
C GLN A 122 -0.31 -4.09 -9.35
N LEU A 123 0.50 -3.55 -8.44
CA LEU A 123 0.65 -2.11 -8.27
C LEU A 123 1.25 -1.45 -9.52
N ASP A 124 2.30 -2.04 -10.12
CA ASP A 124 2.91 -1.62 -11.39
C ASP A 124 1.86 -1.58 -12.52
N ALA A 125 1.03 -2.61 -12.62
CA ALA A 125 -0.04 -2.66 -13.61
C ALA A 125 -1.07 -1.52 -13.41
N VAL A 126 -1.36 -1.14 -12.16
CA VAL A 126 -2.22 0.01 -11.85
C VAL A 126 -1.51 1.31 -12.22
N PHE A 127 -0.21 1.46 -11.92
CA PHE A 127 0.58 2.63 -12.29
C PHE A 127 0.65 2.85 -13.81
N ASP A 128 0.66 1.78 -14.60
CA ASP A 128 0.61 1.83 -16.07
C ASP A 128 -0.72 2.34 -16.65
N VAL A 129 -1.78 2.44 -15.84
CA VAL A 129 -3.04 3.06 -16.27
C VAL A 129 -2.82 4.54 -16.57
N ARG A 130 -3.30 5.00 -17.72
CA ARG A 130 -3.17 6.39 -18.16
C ARG A 130 -4.12 7.32 -17.40
N ALA A 131 -3.75 7.64 -16.16
CA ALA A 131 -4.33 8.69 -15.33
C ALA A 131 -3.28 9.17 -14.32
N ASP A 132 -3.40 10.40 -13.83
CA ASP A 132 -2.51 10.97 -12.82
C ASP A 132 -2.77 10.36 -11.44
N ILE A 133 -4.04 10.07 -11.14
CA ILE A 133 -4.47 9.38 -9.93
C ILE A 133 -5.29 8.14 -10.30
N LYS A 134 -4.97 6.99 -9.68
CA LYS A 134 -5.71 5.73 -9.82
C LYS A 134 -6.30 5.28 -8.50
N ILE A 135 -7.52 4.77 -8.52
CA ILE A 135 -8.24 4.40 -7.30
C ILE A 135 -8.55 2.91 -7.25
N VAL A 136 -8.13 2.25 -6.17
CA VAL A 136 -8.31 0.82 -5.87
C VAL A 136 -9.12 0.63 -4.58
N SER A 137 -9.55 -0.59 -4.25
CA SER A 137 -10.27 -0.86 -2.99
C SER A 137 -9.37 -0.82 -1.77
N LEU A 138 -8.22 -1.47 -1.88
CA LEU A 138 -7.33 -1.75 -0.77
C LEU A 138 -5.92 -2.03 -1.31
N MET A 139 -4.90 -1.65 -0.55
CA MET A 139 -3.51 -2.00 -0.83
C MET A 139 -2.88 -2.63 0.41
N VAL A 140 -2.23 -3.78 0.24
CA VAL A 140 -1.64 -4.54 1.34
C VAL A 140 -0.22 -4.94 1.00
N GLY A 141 0.75 -4.53 1.81
CA GLY A 141 2.14 -4.99 1.68
C GLY A 141 2.85 -4.56 0.39
N VAL A 142 2.41 -3.46 -0.20
CA VAL A 142 3.01 -2.83 -1.39
C VAL A 142 3.48 -1.42 -1.05
N CYS A 143 4.06 -0.71 -2.02
CA CYS A 143 4.55 0.66 -1.87
C CYS A 143 5.78 0.80 -0.97
N GLY A 144 6.76 -0.09 -1.13
CA GLY A 144 8.02 0.04 -0.40
C GLY A 144 7.87 -0.03 1.12
N SER A 145 6.87 -0.79 1.60
CA SER A 145 6.63 -1.10 3.02
C SER A 145 7.96 -1.18 3.79
N PRO A 146 8.10 -0.44 4.91
CA PRO A 146 9.38 -0.03 5.49
C PRO A 146 10.30 -1.20 5.84
N SER A 147 9.75 -2.41 5.98
CA SER A 147 10.55 -3.62 5.88
C SER A 147 9.73 -4.78 5.31
N ALA A 148 10.42 -5.76 4.70
CA ALA A 148 9.77 -7.01 4.26
C ALA A 148 9.07 -7.78 5.40
N ASP A 149 9.44 -7.49 6.66
CA ASP A 149 8.86 -8.07 7.87
C ASP A 149 7.71 -7.22 8.46
N ASP A 150 7.41 -6.04 7.88
CA ASP A 150 6.41 -5.09 8.41
C ASP A 150 5.32 -4.73 7.39
N VAL A 151 4.70 -5.76 6.81
CA VAL A 151 3.52 -5.61 5.95
C VAL A 151 2.39 -4.91 6.71
N SER A 152 1.73 -3.98 6.02
CA SER A 152 0.60 -3.20 6.52
C SER A 152 -0.39 -2.89 5.39
N LEU A 153 -1.56 -2.41 5.80
CA LEU A 153 -2.45 -1.67 4.92
C LEU A 153 -1.85 -0.31 4.59
N VAL A 154 -1.93 0.08 3.32
CA VAL A 154 -1.38 1.34 2.81
C VAL A 154 -2.50 2.12 2.12
N LEU A 155 -2.69 3.40 2.46
CA LEU A 155 -3.78 4.21 1.89
C LEU A 155 -3.41 4.85 0.54
N GLY A 156 -2.12 5.03 0.27
CA GLY A 156 -1.62 5.72 -0.92
C GLY A 156 -0.24 5.24 -1.33
N CYS A 157 0.05 5.36 -2.62
CA CYS A 157 1.38 5.14 -3.16
C CYS A 157 1.61 6.04 -4.36
N ALA A 158 2.83 6.57 -4.51
CA ALA A 158 3.14 7.46 -5.61
C ALA A 158 4.54 7.23 -6.18
N PHE A 159 4.70 7.58 -7.45
CA PHE A 159 5.99 7.70 -8.11
C PHE A 159 6.35 9.17 -8.31
N THR A 160 7.57 9.55 -7.93
CA THR A 160 8.12 10.88 -8.19
C THR A 160 8.13 11.21 -9.68
N GLY A 161 7.56 12.36 -10.04
CA GLY A 161 7.39 12.81 -11.42
C GLY A 161 6.38 11.99 -12.24
N GLY A 162 5.65 11.08 -11.60
CA GLY A 162 4.74 10.15 -12.23
C GLY A 162 3.30 10.38 -11.80
N THR A 163 2.75 9.40 -11.09
CA THR A 163 1.32 9.28 -10.78
C THR A 163 1.14 8.69 -9.39
N ALA A 164 -0.07 8.78 -8.82
CA ALA A 164 -0.43 8.17 -7.54
C ALA A 164 -1.50 7.09 -7.68
N VAL A 165 -1.50 6.13 -6.77
CA VAL A 165 -2.53 5.12 -6.54
C VAL A 165 -3.05 5.30 -5.12
N LEU A 166 -4.35 5.46 -4.94
CA LEU A 166 -4.97 5.59 -3.62
C LEU A 166 -6.05 4.54 -3.40
N VAL A 167 -6.25 4.17 -2.14
CA VAL A 167 -7.45 3.43 -1.74
C VAL A 167 -8.67 4.33 -1.82
N GLN A 168 -9.82 3.74 -2.13
CA GLN A 168 -11.03 4.51 -2.42
C GLN A 168 -11.36 5.49 -1.33
N ASP A 169 -11.28 5.13 -0.05
CA ASP A 169 -11.69 5.91 1.11
C ASP A 169 -10.56 6.76 1.71
N ALA A 170 -9.43 6.91 1.01
CA ALA A 170 -8.33 7.76 1.43
C ALA A 170 -8.82 9.20 1.71
N PRO A 171 -8.49 9.77 2.88
CA PRO A 171 -8.91 11.12 3.26
C PRO A 171 -8.13 12.20 2.47
N PRO A 172 -8.62 13.44 2.41
CA PRO A 172 -8.06 14.47 1.51
C PRO A 172 -6.60 14.84 1.74
N ASP A 173 -6.11 14.76 2.97
CA ASP A 173 -4.71 14.91 3.34
C ASP A 173 -3.83 13.83 2.68
N VAL A 174 -4.28 12.58 2.61
CA VAL A 174 -3.55 11.52 1.89
C VAL A 174 -3.47 11.83 0.39
N TRP A 175 -4.52 12.38 -0.21
CA TRP A 175 -4.46 12.77 -1.63
C TRP A 175 -3.42 13.86 -1.88
N ALA A 176 -3.34 14.85 -0.99
CA ALA A 176 -2.33 15.89 -1.06
C ALA A 176 -0.92 15.33 -0.78
N HIS A 177 -0.78 14.43 0.19
CA HIS A 177 0.46 13.73 0.54
C HIS A 177 1.03 12.95 -0.66
N GLU A 178 0.22 12.09 -1.28
CA GLU A 178 0.64 11.31 -2.44
C GLU A 178 0.97 12.20 -3.63
N TRP A 179 0.26 13.32 -3.81
CA TRP A 179 0.65 14.30 -4.81
C TRP A 179 1.98 14.99 -4.47
N GLY A 180 2.28 15.20 -3.19
CA GLY A 180 3.58 15.66 -2.73
C GLY A 180 4.72 14.73 -3.18
N HIS A 181 4.53 13.41 -3.05
CA HIS A 181 5.47 12.44 -3.60
C HIS A 181 5.59 12.51 -5.14
N VAL A 182 4.49 12.75 -5.86
CA VAL A 182 4.52 13.03 -7.31
C VAL A 182 5.36 14.28 -7.61
N GLN A 183 5.33 15.29 -6.74
CA GLN A 183 6.20 16.48 -6.83
C GLN A 183 7.65 16.23 -6.38
N GLY A 184 7.99 15.01 -5.93
CA GLY A 184 9.33 14.64 -5.49
C GLY A 184 9.65 15.03 -4.06
N LEU A 185 8.63 15.23 -3.23
CA LEU A 185 8.80 15.45 -1.80
C LEU A 185 9.02 14.11 -1.07
N PRO A 186 10.09 13.97 -0.26
CA PRO A 186 10.25 12.83 0.64
C PRO A 186 9.38 13.00 1.88
N HIS A 187 9.30 11.96 2.71
CA HIS A 187 8.67 12.08 4.02
C HIS A 187 9.41 13.06 4.94
N ARG A 188 8.67 13.68 5.86
CA ARG A 188 9.19 14.57 6.90
C ARG A 188 8.46 14.32 8.22
N ASN A 189 9.18 13.80 9.23
CA ASN A 189 8.63 13.35 10.52
C ASN A 189 9.05 14.25 11.71
N ASP A 190 9.48 15.49 11.46
CA ASP A 190 9.87 16.40 12.54
C ASP A 190 8.66 17.05 13.28
N CYS A 191 7.44 16.74 12.86
CA CYS A 191 6.19 17.14 13.52
C CYS A 191 5.01 16.26 13.07
N ASP A 192 4.12 15.86 13.98
CA ASP A 192 3.01 14.94 13.68
C ASP A 192 1.97 15.52 12.70
N ARG A 193 1.88 16.85 12.55
CA ARG A 193 0.94 17.50 11.61
C ARG A 193 1.50 17.71 10.22
N ASN A 194 2.76 17.35 9.97
CA ASN A 194 3.40 17.54 8.67
C ASN A 194 2.63 16.82 7.57
N LEU A 195 2.26 17.52 6.49
CA LEU A 195 1.58 16.89 5.37
C LEU A 195 2.34 15.68 4.83
N MET A 196 3.68 15.76 4.76
CA MET A 196 4.54 14.67 4.31
C MET A 196 4.94 13.70 5.44
N HIS A 197 4.18 13.59 6.53
CA HIS A 197 4.50 12.64 7.60
C HIS A 197 4.37 11.19 7.11
N ALA A 198 5.35 10.33 7.42
CA ALA A 198 5.40 8.96 6.90
C ALA A 198 4.25 8.05 7.37
N PHE A 199 3.60 8.41 8.46
CA PHE A 199 2.64 7.55 9.14
C PHE A 199 1.35 8.24 9.57
N GLU A 200 1.40 9.54 9.81
CA GLU A 200 0.31 10.24 10.49
C GLU A 200 -0.72 10.71 9.46
N LEU A 201 -1.97 10.79 9.91
CA LEU A 201 -3.08 11.31 9.13
C LEU A 201 -3.66 12.56 9.79
N GLU A 202 -4.62 13.16 9.11
CA GLU A 202 -5.21 14.45 9.44
C GLU A 202 -4.18 15.58 9.40
N THR A 203 -3.10 15.38 8.63
CA THR A 203 -1.96 16.30 8.50
C THR A 203 -2.25 17.44 7.53
N ASN A 204 -1.69 18.62 7.78
CA ASN A 204 -1.87 19.80 6.91
C ASN A 204 -0.69 20.77 6.93
N ALA A 205 0.31 20.60 7.80
CA ALA A 205 1.43 21.52 7.89
C ALA A 205 2.43 21.30 6.75
N VAL A 206 2.66 22.34 5.95
CA VAL A 206 3.60 22.39 4.84
C VAL A 206 4.72 23.40 5.11
N ASN A 207 5.96 22.99 4.92
CA ASN A 207 7.10 23.90 5.00
C ASN A 207 7.32 24.65 3.66
N THR A 208 8.27 25.58 3.64
CA THR A 208 8.59 26.36 2.43
C THR A 208 9.03 25.49 1.24
N THR A 209 9.79 24.41 1.47
CA THR A 209 10.22 23.49 0.40
C THR A 209 9.03 22.74 -0.20
N GLU A 210 8.13 22.25 0.64
CA GLU A 210 6.93 21.52 0.23
C GLU A 210 6.00 22.44 -0.56
N ARG A 211 5.74 23.65 -0.05
CA ARG A 211 4.98 24.68 -0.76
C ARG A 211 5.59 24.99 -2.12
N ASP A 212 6.90 25.25 -2.18
CA ASP A 212 7.55 25.64 -3.44
C ASP A 212 7.47 24.51 -4.48
N ALA A 213 7.45 23.23 -4.04
CA ALA A 213 7.21 22.09 -4.93
C ALA A 213 5.75 22.05 -5.45
N PHE A 214 4.75 22.22 -4.58
CA PHE A 214 3.34 22.30 -4.97
C PHE A 214 3.01 23.51 -5.87
N LEU A 215 3.81 24.57 -5.80
CA LEU A 215 3.68 25.76 -6.65
C LEU A 215 4.54 25.70 -7.92
N SER A 216 5.03 24.52 -8.27
CA SER A 216 5.84 24.26 -9.46
C SER A 216 5.22 23.19 -10.36
N PRO A 217 5.56 23.17 -11.67
CA PRO A 217 5.16 22.07 -12.54
C PRO A 217 5.76 20.74 -12.07
N THR A 218 4.99 19.65 -12.19
CA THR A 218 5.44 18.31 -11.84
C THR A 218 6.80 17.97 -12.47
N PRO A 219 7.81 17.55 -11.69
CA PRO A 219 9.11 17.17 -12.21
C PRO A 219 9.00 16.11 -13.31
N GLY A 220 9.78 16.23 -14.38
CA GLY A 220 9.81 15.21 -15.44
C GLY A 220 8.63 15.23 -16.42
N GLN A 221 7.57 16.01 -16.18
CA GLN A 221 6.43 16.14 -17.12
C GLN A 221 6.72 16.96 -18.38
N SER A 222 7.99 17.20 -18.71
CA SER A 222 8.38 17.64 -20.06
C SER A 222 8.11 16.54 -21.08
N PHE A 223 6.87 16.47 -21.60
CA PHE A 223 6.40 15.62 -22.70
C PHE A 223 7.06 14.22 -22.79
N LEU A 224 6.38 13.23 -22.20
CA LEU A 224 6.65 11.78 -22.29
C LEU A 224 7.23 11.32 -23.65
N ALA A 225 8.56 11.31 -23.76
CA ALA A 225 9.28 10.30 -24.52
C ALA A 225 9.74 9.26 -23.49
N PHE A 226 9.00 8.16 -23.40
CA PHE A 226 9.35 7.00 -22.59
C PHE A 226 10.78 6.57 -22.93
N LYS A 227 11.72 6.89 -22.04
CA LYS A 227 13.03 6.26 -22.00
C LYS A 227 13.20 5.76 -20.57
N ALA A 228 13.21 4.44 -20.43
CA ALA A 228 13.59 3.77 -19.20
C ALA A 228 14.93 4.34 -18.73
N ILE A 229 14.88 5.15 -17.66
CA ILE A 229 16.08 5.59 -16.96
C ILE A 229 16.44 4.44 -16.02
N VAL A 230 17.61 3.86 -16.28
CA VAL A 230 18.28 2.92 -15.40
C VAL A 230 18.58 3.64 -14.08
N GLU A 231 18.13 3.07 -12.97
CA GLU A 231 18.49 3.44 -11.60
C GLU A 231 20.02 3.41 -11.44
N GLU A 232 20.67 4.57 -11.36
CA GLU A 232 22.10 4.61 -11.02
C GLU A 232 22.48 5.68 -9.99
N ASN A 233 21.51 6.39 -9.38
CA ASN A 233 21.80 7.34 -8.30
C ASN A 233 20.93 7.07 -7.08
N ALA A 234 21.35 6.11 -6.26
CA ALA A 234 20.83 5.98 -4.90
C ALA A 234 21.13 7.27 -4.13
N SER A 235 20.07 7.97 -3.71
CA SER A 235 20.17 9.10 -2.79
C SER A 235 21.00 8.69 -1.56
N PRO A 236 21.91 9.54 -1.03
CA PRO A 236 22.57 9.25 0.23
C PRO A 236 21.51 8.97 1.30
N ALA A 237 21.69 7.92 2.10
CA ALA A 237 20.78 7.59 3.19
C ALA A 237 20.65 8.83 4.06
N VAL A 238 19.47 9.46 4.02
CA VAL A 238 19.06 10.35 5.09
C VAL A 238 18.93 9.43 6.29
N GLU A 239 19.83 9.57 7.26
CA GLU A 239 19.65 8.95 8.56
C GLU A 239 18.31 9.48 9.08
N THR A 240 17.29 8.63 9.14
CA THR A 240 16.03 8.95 9.79
C THR A 240 16.39 9.38 11.21
N PRO A 241 16.01 10.60 11.65
CA PRO A 241 16.18 10.99 13.04
C PRO A 241 15.65 9.85 13.91
N GLU A 242 16.46 9.34 14.84
CA GLU A 242 15.92 8.48 15.89
C GLU A 242 14.90 9.33 16.64
N GLU A 243 13.61 9.11 16.34
CA GLU A 243 12.51 9.73 17.09
C GLU A 243 12.76 9.43 18.57
N ASP A 244 12.64 10.46 19.42
CA ASP A 244 12.87 10.31 20.84
C ASP A 244 11.83 9.33 21.40
N GLU A 245 12.23 8.07 21.60
CA GLU A 245 11.37 6.99 22.12
C GLU A 245 10.65 7.42 23.42
N SER A 246 11.17 8.43 24.13
CA SER A 246 10.57 8.96 25.35
C SER A 246 9.30 9.80 25.12
N GLU A 247 9.17 10.49 23.99
CA GLU A 247 8.00 11.32 23.69
C GLU A 247 6.79 10.45 23.33
N ILE A 248 7.01 9.44 22.48
CA ILE A 248 5.99 8.46 22.12
C ILE A 248 5.49 7.68 23.35
N ALA A 249 6.41 7.32 24.27
CA ALA A 249 6.04 6.62 25.51
C ALA A 249 5.10 7.44 26.42
N SER A 250 4.96 8.75 26.18
CA SER A 250 4.09 9.64 26.95
C SER A 250 2.68 9.79 26.39
N LYS A 251 2.44 9.46 25.11
CA LYS A 251 1.10 9.53 24.51
C LYS A 251 0.15 8.52 25.20
N PRO A 252 -1.07 8.93 25.59
CA PRO A 252 -2.07 8.01 26.10
C PRO A 252 -2.30 6.87 25.11
N THR A 253 -2.33 5.63 25.60
CA THR A 253 -2.54 4.45 24.74
C THR A 253 -3.86 4.51 23.95
N ASP A 254 -4.86 5.22 24.48
CA ASP A 254 -6.14 5.38 23.82
C ASP A 254 -6.02 6.22 22.53
N ASP A 255 -5.18 7.25 22.55
CA ASP A 255 -4.98 8.14 21.41
C ASP A 255 -4.24 7.39 20.28
N ILE A 256 -3.20 6.63 20.64
CA ILE A 256 -2.44 5.79 19.70
C ILE A 256 -3.36 4.81 18.95
N PHE A 257 -4.27 4.13 19.65
CA PHE A 257 -5.13 3.15 18.99
C PHE A 257 -6.35 3.78 18.31
N ALA A 258 -6.77 4.98 18.71
CA ALA A 258 -7.87 5.71 18.07
C ALA A 258 -7.51 6.27 16.68
N GLN A 259 -6.21 6.52 16.46
CA GLN A 259 -5.70 7.14 15.26
C GLN A 259 -5.77 6.23 14.03
N ARG A 260 -5.97 6.82 12.85
CA ARG A 260 -5.79 6.14 11.58
C ARG A 260 -4.39 6.48 11.05
N TYR A 261 -3.66 5.50 10.56
CA TYR A 261 -2.29 5.65 10.06
C TYR A 261 -2.22 5.42 8.56
N LEU A 262 -1.33 6.14 7.87
CA LEU A 262 -1.12 6.05 6.42
C LEU A 262 -0.68 4.64 5.97
N ALA A 263 0.22 4.03 6.76
CA ALA A 263 0.82 2.72 6.50
C ALA A 263 0.68 1.77 7.70
N GLY A 264 -0.44 1.88 8.43
CA GLY A 264 -0.69 1.15 9.67
C GLY A 264 0.15 1.64 10.85
N LEU A 265 -0.14 1.11 12.04
CA LEU A 265 0.52 1.48 13.29
C LEU A 265 2.06 1.31 13.19
N PRO A 266 2.86 2.36 13.39
CA PRO A 266 4.32 2.26 13.28
C PRO A 266 4.88 1.29 14.30
N SER A 267 5.77 0.41 13.87
CA SER A 267 6.41 -0.57 14.76
C SER A 267 7.33 0.08 15.80
N THR A 268 7.83 1.29 15.52
CA THR A 268 8.61 2.13 16.44
C THR A 268 7.81 2.60 17.65
N LEU A 269 6.48 2.73 17.53
CA LEU A 269 5.63 3.15 18.67
C LEU A 269 5.65 2.16 19.84
N PHE A 270 6.14 0.94 19.59
CA PHE A 270 6.10 -0.14 20.54
C PHE A 270 7.45 -0.81 20.67
N ASN A 271 8.13 -0.55 21.79
CA ASN A 271 9.15 -1.49 22.25
C ASN A 271 8.47 -2.84 22.53
N ARG A 272 8.91 -3.91 21.83
CA ARG A 272 8.40 -5.28 22.00
C ARG A 272 8.28 -5.71 23.47
N HIS A 273 9.20 -5.26 24.32
CA HIS A 273 9.16 -5.57 25.75
C HIS A 273 7.91 -5.00 26.44
N ASN A 274 7.52 -3.76 26.10
CA ASN A 274 6.34 -3.11 26.67
C ASN A 274 5.04 -3.78 26.17
N LEU A 275 4.98 -4.16 24.89
CA LEU A 275 3.83 -4.88 24.35
C LEU A 275 3.60 -6.24 25.00
N ARG A 276 4.69 -6.98 25.23
CA ARG A 276 4.63 -8.28 25.88
C ARG A 276 3.98 -8.20 27.26
N ILE A 277 4.38 -7.21 28.05
CA ILE A 277 3.82 -6.99 29.40
C ILE A 277 2.31 -6.68 29.33
N ARG A 278 1.86 -6.03 28.25
CA ARG A 278 0.48 -5.56 28.09
C ARG A 278 -0.41 -6.48 27.27
N THR A 279 0.07 -7.65 26.84
CA THR A 279 -0.67 -8.53 25.92
C THR A 279 -2.05 -8.93 26.49
N GLY A 280 -2.15 -9.23 27.79
CA GLY A 280 -3.43 -9.51 28.44
C GLY A 280 -4.42 -8.34 28.36
N ASP A 281 -3.97 -7.13 28.70
CA ASP A 281 -4.79 -5.91 28.64
C ASP A 281 -5.27 -5.61 27.20
N LEU A 282 -4.41 -5.85 26.21
CA LEU A 282 -4.74 -5.65 24.80
C LEU A 282 -5.77 -6.67 24.30
N ILE A 283 -5.68 -7.95 24.71
CA ILE A 283 -6.70 -8.96 24.41
C ILE A 283 -8.03 -8.58 25.04
N ASP A 284 -8.03 -8.20 26.32
CA ASP A 284 -9.25 -7.79 27.03
C ASP A 284 -9.87 -6.54 26.39
N ARG A 285 -9.04 -5.61 25.88
CA ARG A 285 -9.51 -4.43 25.15
C ARG A 285 -10.07 -4.79 23.79
N LEU A 286 -9.38 -5.64 23.01
CA LEU A 286 -9.83 -6.09 21.69
C LEU A 286 -11.26 -6.64 21.75
N GLN A 287 -11.59 -7.42 22.79
CA GLN A 287 -12.91 -8.01 22.99
C GLN A 287 -14.02 -7.02 23.34
N ARG A 288 -13.67 -5.83 23.85
CA ARG A 288 -14.63 -4.81 24.32
C ARG A 288 -14.73 -3.60 23.40
N GLU A 289 -13.78 -3.45 22.48
CA GLU A 289 -13.66 -2.28 21.60
C GLU A 289 -14.69 -2.35 20.47
N PRO A 290 -15.68 -1.43 20.41
CA PRO A 290 -16.68 -1.44 19.34
C PRO A 290 -16.14 -0.97 17.98
N SER A 291 -15.09 -0.16 17.93
CA SER A 291 -14.56 0.37 16.67
C SER A 291 -13.63 -0.63 15.97
N ALA A 292 -14.00 -1.07 14.76
CA ALA A 292 -13.17 -1.97 13.96
C ALA A 292 -11.78 -1.39 13.66
N ARG A 293 -11.70 -0.09 13.38
CA ARG A 293 -10.43 0.64 13.23
C ARG A 293 -9.54 0.54 14.47
N VAL A 294 -10.08 0.76 15.66
CA VAL A 294 -9.31 0.64 16.91
C VAL A 294 -8.90 -0.81 17.14
N ARG A 295 -9.79 -1.77 16.84
CA ARG A 295 -9.46 -3.21 16.90
C ARG A 295 -8.35 -3.60 15.93
N ALA A 296 -8.29 -3.01 14.73
CA ALA A 296 -7.22 -3.24 13.77
C ALA A 296 -5.85 -2.81 14.35
N ASN A 297 -5.78 -1.63 14.97
CA ASN A 297 -4.54 -1.16 15.61
C ASN A 297 -4.15 -2.02 16.83
N ILE A 298 -5.10 -2.41 17.67
CA ILE A 298 -4.84 -3.34 18.80
C ILE A 298 -4.32 -4.69 18.27
N THR A 299 -4.95 -5.21 17.22
CA THR A 299 -4.55 -6.47 16.57
C THR A 299 -3.13 -6.40 16.02
N ARG A 300 -2.78 -5.29 15.36
CA ARG A 300 -1.43 -5.03 14.87
C ARG A 300 -0.42 -5.04 16.01
N ALA A 301 -0.72 -4.35 17.12
CA ALA A 301 0.10 -4.36 18.33
C ALA A 301 0.28 -5.78 18.91
N LEU A 302 -0.78 -6.60 18.96
CA LEU A 302 -0.69 -8.02 19.37
C LEU A 302 0.22 -8.82 18.42
N GLY A 303 0.11 -8.60 17.12
CA GLY A 303 0.98 -9.22 16.11
C GLY A 303 2.45 -8.82 16.27
N LEU A 304 2.73 -7.54 16.56
CA LEU A 304 4.08 -7.04 16.82
C LEU A 304 4.66 -7.56 18.15
N ALA A 305 3.81 -7.81 19.15
CA ALA A 305 4.20 -8.42 20.42
C ALA A 305 4.70 -9.86 20.24
N ARG A 306 4.11 -10.60 19.28
CA ARG A 306 4.42 -12.01 18.99
C ARG A 306 4.28 -12.90 20.22
N GLU A 307 3.17 -12.74 20.96
CA GLU A 307 2.89 -13.53 22.15
C GLU A 307 1.80 -14.57 21.88
N LEU A 308 2.06 -15.83 22.27
CA LEU A 308 1.13 -16.94 22.06
C LEU A 308 -0.22 -16.78 22.76
N ALA A 309 -0.27 -15.97 23.83
CA ALA A 309 -1.51 -15.66 24.53
C ALA A 309 -2.55 -15.00 23.61
N ALA A 310 -2.12 -14.31 22.55
CA ALA A 310 -3.02 -13.71 21.57
C ALA A 310 -3.55 -14.70 20.52
N CYS A 311 -2.89 -15.85 20.35
CA CYS A 311 -3.19 -16.82 19.29
C CYS A 311 -4.65 -17.29 19.33
N GLU A 312 -5.11 -17.80 20.47
CA GLU A 312 -6.47 -18.34 20.61
C GLU A 312 -7.53 -17.27 20.29
N SER A 313 -7.34 -16.04 20.78
CA SER A 313 -8.28 -14.94 20.55
C SER A 313 -8.33 -14.54 19.07
N LEU A 314 -7.18 -14.43 18.41
CA LEU A 314 -7.11 -14.00 17.01
C LEU A 314 -7.56 -15.11 16.05
N VAL A 315 -7.22 -16.37 16.32
CA VAL A 315 -7.71 -17.54 15.56
C VAL A 315 -9.23 -17.64 15.68
N GLY A 316 -9.76 -17.60 16.91
CA GLY A 316 -11.21 -17.69 17.14
C GLY A 316 -11.98 -16.54 16.47
N SER A 317 -11.46 -15.31 16.55
CA SER A 317 -12.01 -14.16 15.84
C SER A 317 -12.06 -14.39 14.33
N CYS A 318 -10.92 -14.72 13.71
CA CYS A 318 -10.80 -14.96 12.28
C CYS A 318 -11.67 -16.13 11.79
N GLU A 319 -11.85 -17.18 12.60
CA GLU A 319 -12.69 -18.32 12.22
C GLU A 319 -14.19 -17.99 12.27
N SER A 320 -14.59 -17.08 13.16
CA SER A 320 -15.98 -16.73 13.44
C SER A 320 -16.58 -15.67 12.50
N ILE A 321 -15.74 -14.95 11.76
CA ILE A 321 -16.19 -13.89 10.84
C ILE A 321 -17.08 -14.45 9.72
N SER A 322 -18.18 -13.77 9.42
CA SER A 322 -19.11 -14.13 8.35
C SER A 322 -19.98 -12.95 7.93
N GLY A 323 -20.50 -12.99 6.70
CA GLY A 323 -21.43 -12.00 6.18
C GLY A 323 -20.81 -10.74 5.59
N ASP A 324 -21.58 -9.66 5.62
CA ASP A 324 -21.21 -8.37 5.07
C ASP A 324 -20.21 -7.64 5.97
N LEU A 325 -19.11 -7.17 5.38
CA LEU A 325 -18.09 -6.35 6.00
C LEU A 325 -18.09 -4.95 5.37
N PHE A 326 -17.88 -3.93 6.20
CA PHE A 326 -17.51 -2.58 5.76
C PHE A 326 -15.99 -2.43 5.71
N ILE A 327 -15.48 -1.30 5.19
CA ILE A 327 -14.05 -1.09 4.98
C ILE A 327 -13.23 -1.25 6.26
N ASP A 328 -13.67 -0.64 7.38
CA ASP A 328 -12.96 -0.75 8.67
C ASP A 328 -12.94 -2.21 9.21
N GLU A 329 -13.98 -3.00 8.92
CA GLU A 329 -14.07 -4.41 9.34
C GLU A 329 -13.20 -5.33 8.47
N LEU A 330 -13.09 -5.00 7.17
CA LEU A 330 -12.13 -5.64 6.27
C LEU A 330 -10.69 -5.31 6.71
N ASP A 331 -10.41 -4.06 7.04
CA ASP A 331 -9.09 -3.62 7.52
C ASP A 331 -8.70 -4.39 8.79
N GLU A 332 -9.63 -4.51 9.74
CA GLU A 332 -9.44 -5.33 10.94
C GLU A 332 -9.12 -6.80 10.60
N LEU A 333 -9.90 -7.43 9.72
CA LEU A 333 -9.66 -8.82 9.31
C LEU A 333 -8.29 -8.99 8.64
N VAL A 334 -7.88 -8.04 7.79
CA VAL A 334 -6.57 -8.09 7.14
C VAL A 334 -5.44 -7.94 8.16
N GLU A 335 -5.56 -7.02 9.12
CA GLU A 335 -4.58 -6.90 10.21
C GLU A 335 -4.57 -8.14 11.11
N GLN A 336 -5.71 -8.83 11.32
CA GLN A 336 -5.75 -10.12 12.03
C GLN A 336 -4.94 -11.18 11.28
N ILE A 337 -5.08 -11.30 9.96
CA ILE A 337 -4.30 -12.24 9.14
C ILE A 337 -2.79 -11.91 9.23
N ILE A 338 -2.42 -10.63 9.14
CA ILE A 338 -1.03 -10.19 9.27
C ILE A 338 -0.49 -10.47 10.68
N ALA A 339 -1.26 -10.19 11.74
CA ALA A 339 -0.87 -10.47 13.11
C ALA A 339 -0.64 -11.98 13.36
N LEU A 340 -1.54 -12.82 12.85
CA LEU A 340 -1.40 -14.29 12.90
C LEU A 340 -0.13 -14.75 12.18
N SER A 341 0.25 -14.14 11.05
CA SER A 341 1.50 -14.48 10.36
C SER A 341 2.75 -14.21 11.20
N ARG A 342 2.76 -13.13 11.99
CA ARG A 342 3.87 -12.79 12.90
C ARG A 342 3.92 -13.71 14.13
N ILE A 343 2.76 -14.12 14.64
CA ILE A 343 2.63 -15.06 15.76
C ILE A 343 3.02 -16.48 15.34
N ALA A 344 2.77 -16.87 14.08
CA ALA A 344 3.09 -18.19 13.55
C ALA A 344 4.55 -18.60 13.69
N ASP A 345 5.45 -17.62 13.78
CA ASP A 345 6.88 -17.85 14.02
C ASP A 345 7.19 -18.41 15.40
N VAL A 346 6.37 -18.11 16.39
CA VAL A 346 6.56 -18.53 17.79
C VAL A 346 5.55 -19.59 18.22
N ASP A 347 4.59 -19.92 17.36
CA ASP A 347 3.55 -20.92 17.57
C ASP A 347 4.05 -22.33 17.31
N ASP A 348 4.36 -23.04 18.39
CA ASP A 348 4.83 -24.43 18.38
C ASP A 348 3.71 -25.45 18.11
N THR A 349 2.44 -25.05 18.29
CA THR A 349 1.28 -25.88 17.98
C THR A 349 0.94 -25.89 16.49
N ASN A 350 1.47 -24.93 15.74
CA ASN A 350 1.15 -24.62 14.34
C ASN A 350 -0.31 -24.21 14.10
N GLN A 351 -1.11 -23.93 15.14
CA GLN A 351 -2.52 -23.53 15.00
C GLN A 351 -2.69 -22.34 14.04
N THR A 352 -1.85 -21.31 14.18
CA THR A 352 -1.84 -20.13 13.29
C THR A 352 -1.48 -20.49 11.85
N THR A 353 -0.45 -21.32 11.65
CA THR A 353 0.00 -21.76 10.32
C THR A 353 -1.04 -22.68 9.67
N ASP A 354 -1.77 -23.47 10.46
CA ASP A 354 -2.88 -24.34 10.04
C ASP A 354 -4.05 -23.50 9.53
N LEU A 355 -4.43 -22.48 10.30
CA LEU A 355 -5.46 -21.52 9.92
C LEU A 355 -5.06 -20.79 8.63
N LEU A 356 -3.87 -20.19 8.57
CA LEU A 356 -3.40 -19.44 7.39
C LEU A 356 -3.37 -20.32 6.12
N PHE A 357 -2.94 -21.58 6.25
CA PHE A 357 -2.94 -22.51 5.13
C PHE A 357 -4.35 -22.90 4.68
N ALA A 358 -5.25 -23.20 5.61
CA ALA A 358 -6.65 -23.48 5.29
C ALA A 358 -7.31 -22.27 4.62
N ALA A 359 -7.08 -21.08 5.17
CA ALA A 359 -7.56 -19.80 4.68
C ALA A 359 -6.93 -19.34 3.37
N SER A 360 -5.81 -19.95 2.95
CA SER A 360 -5.24 -19.73 1.61
C SER A 360 -6.05 -20.41 0.49
N ASP A 361 -7.08 -21.18 0.81
CA ASP A 361 -8.04 -21.73 -0.17
C ASP A 361 -9.30 -20.84 -0.22
N PRO A 362 -9.69 -20.27 -1.37
CA PRO A 362 -10.93 -19.48 -1.49
C PRO A 362 -12.17 -20.19 -0.94
N ALA A 363 -12.23 -21.53 -0.99
CA ALA A 363 -13.33 -22.31 -0.43
C ALA A 363 -13.48 -22.16 1.09
N PHE A 364 -12.40 -21.81 1.82
CA PHE A 364 -12.47 -21.51 3.25
C PHE A 364 -13.34 -20.27 3.52
N TRP A 365 -13.19 -19.23 2.71
CA TRP A 365 -13.94 -17.98 2.82
C TRP A 365 -15.34 -18.07 2.23
N ALA A 366 -15.50 -18.83 1.14
CA ALA A 366 -16.82 -19.03 0.50
C ALA A 366 -17.85 -19.63 1.47
N ASN A 367 -17.42 -20.48 2.42
CA ASN A 367 -18.31 -21.06 3.43
C ASN A 367 -18.77 -20.05 4.50
N ARG A 368 -18.21 -18.84 4.51
CA ARG A 368 -18.50 -17.74 5.45
C ARG A 368 -19.32 -16.62 4.84
N ASP A 369 -19.59 -16.68 3.53
CA ASP A 369 -20.40 -15.70 2.81
C ASP A 369 -19.88 -14.26 3.00
N LEU A 370 -18.56 -14.07 2.85
CA LEU A 370 -17.91 -12.77 3.10
C LEU A 370 -17.98 -11.84 1.90
N PHE A 371 -18.52 -10.63 2.12
CA PHE A 371 -18.57 -9.58 1.11
C PHE A 371 -18.17 -8.23 1.68
N LEU A 372 -17.40 -7.45 0.91
CA LEU A 372 -17.23 -6.03 1.19
C LEU A 372 -18.46 -5.28 0.65
N VAL A 373 -19.16 -4.58 1.54
CA VAL A 373 -20.27 -3.68 1.21
C VAL A 373 -19.72 -2.27 1.01
N LEU A 374 -19.91 -1.74 -0.19
CA LEU A 374 -19.50 -0.40 -0.55
C LEU A 374 -20.59 0.63 -0.20
N GLU A 375 -20.24 1.92 -0.21
CA GLU A 375 -21.18 3.02 0.11
C GLU A 375 -22.46 3.02 -0.76
N ASP A 376 -22.37 2.52 -1.99
CA ASP A 376 -23.51 2.42 -2.92
C ASP A 376 -24.31 1.12 -2.79
N GLY A 377 -23.99 0.28 -1.81
CA GLY A 377 -24.64 -0.99 -1.53
C GLY A 377 -24.19 -2.15 -2.42
N ARG A 378 -23.23 -1.94 -3.34
CA ARG A 378 -22.62 -3.06 -4.08
C ARG A 378 -21.83 -3.96 -3.12
N ARG A 379 -21.83 -5.26 -3.42
CA ARG A 379 -21.15 -6.31 -2.66
C ARG A 379 -20.01 -6.88 -3.50
N ILE A 380 -18.79 -6.85 -2.99
CA ILE A 380 -17.61 -7.48 -3.60
C ILE A 380 -17.32 -8.77 -2.84
N ASN A 381 -17.28 -9.91 -3.53
CA ASN A 381 -16.88 -11.18 -2.93
C ASN A 381 -15.39 -11.11 -2.53
N LEU A 382 -15.07 -11.56 -1.32
CA LEU A 382 -13.73 -11.44 -0.73
C LEU A 382 -12.90 -12.74 -0.79
N ASP A 383 -13.45 -13.84 -1.31
CA ASP A 383 -12.88 -15.18 -1.16
C ASP A 383 -11.46 -15.27 -1.73
N ASP A 384 -11.28 -14.82 -2.97
CA ASP A 384 -9.99 -14.84 -3.64
C ASP A 384 -9.02 -13.81 -3.03
N SER A 385 -9.51 -12.66 -2.59
CA SER A 385 -8.66 -11.60 -2.03
C SER A 385 -8.13 -11.98 -0.65
N LEU A 386 -8.97 -12.53 0.23
CA LEU A 386 -8.54 -13.01 1.54
C LEU A 386 -7.64 -14.24 1.43
N ALA A 387 -7.91 -15.15 0.50
CA ALA A 387 -7.01 -16.27 0.23
C ALA A 387 -5.61 -15.82 -0.18
N ARG A 388 -5.53 -14.79 -1.03
CA ARG A 388 -4.28 -14.16 -1.46
C ARG A 388 -3.53 -13.47 -0.31
N ILE A 389 -4.25 -12.77 0.56
CA ILE A 389 -3.68 -12.15 1.78
C ILE A 389 -3.16 -13.24 2.73
N CYS A 390 -3.82 -14.39 2.85
CA CYS A 390 -3.29 -15.53 3.61
C CYS A 390 -2.05 -16.16 2.99
N VAL A 391 -1.96 -16.25 1.65
CA VAL A 391 -0.74 -16.70 0.95
C VAL A 391 0.42 -15.74 1.25
N MET A 392 0.17 -14.43 1.20
CA MET A 392 1.14 -13.41 1.59
C MET A 392 1.56 -13.59 3.07
N GLY A 393 0.61 -13.75 3.99
CA GLY A 393 0.88 -14.04 5.40
C GLY A 393 1.73 -15.30 5.62
N MET A 394 1.46 -16.36 4.85
CA MET A 394 2.30 -17.56 4.86
C MET A 394 3.73 -17.29 4.37
N GLY A 395 3.93 -16.31 3.48
CA GLY A 395 5.24 -15.84 3.05
C GLY A 395 5.99 -14.98 4.08
N LEU A 396 5.26 -14.38 5.02
CA LEU A 396 5.81 -13.56 6.10
C LEU A 396 6.28 -14.38 7.30
N THR A 397 5.71 -15.56 7.50
CA THR A 397 6.09 -16.40 8.64
C THR A 397 7.45 -17.07 8.43
N LYS A 398 8.21 -17.16 9.53
CA LYS A 398 9.45 -17.92 9.70
C LYS A 398 9.17 -19.36 10.17
N ASN A 399 7.91 -19.79 10.20
CA ASN A 399 7.55 -21.17 10.54
C ASN A 399 8.08 -22.15 9.48
N PRO A 400 8.83 -23.20 9.86
CA PRO A 400 9.49 -24.11 8.92
C PRO A 400 8.53 -24.95 8.07
N ILE A 401 7.25 -25.06 8.46
CA ILE A 401 6.24 -25.83 7.73
C ILE A 401 5.64 -25.01 6.57
N ALA A 402 5.70 -23.68 6.63
CA ALA A 402 5.08 -22.79 5.64
C ALA A 402 5.52 -23.06 4.19
N PRO A 403 6.82 -23.27 3.86
CA PRO A 403 7.24 -23.59 2.50
C PRO A 403 6.66 -24.90 1.95
N GLU A 404 6.49 -25.92 2.79
CA GLU A 404 5.89 -27.19 2.36
C GLU A 404 4.42 -26.99 1.98
N ARG A 405 3.70 -26.22 2.79
CA ARG A 405 2.28 -25.88 2.60
C ARG A 405 2.05 -25.03 1.37
N LEU A 406 2.83 -23.98 1.17
CA LEU A 406 2.77 -23.16 -0.04
C LEU A 406 3.04 -24.00 -1.31
N ARG A 407 4.01 -24.92 -1.29
CA ARG A 407 4.23 -25.85 -2.42
C ARG A 407 3.05 -26.80 -2.63
N ALA A 408 2.40 -27.26 -1.56
CA ALA A 408 1.19 -28.08 -1.66
C ALA A 408 0.03 -27.30 -2.29
N LEU A 409 -0.17 -26.05 -1.86
CA LEU A 409 -1.15 -25.13 -2.43
C LEU A 409 -0.87 -24.86 -3.92
N LYS A 410 0.39 -24.60 -4.29
CA LYS A 410 0.79 -24.42 -5.70
C LYS A 410 0.42 -25.64 -6.56
N ARG A 411 0.73 -26.85 -6.09
CA ARG A 411 0.37 -28.09 -6.81
C ARG A 411 -1.15 -28.23 -6.97
N LYS A 412 -1.92 -27.90 -5.93
CA LYS A 412 -3.39 -27.92 -5.98
C LYS A 412 -3.93 -26.89 -6.99
N ALA A 413 -3.43 -25.66 -6.96
CA ALA A 413 -3.81 -24.60 -7.90
C ALA A 413 -3.46 -24.95 -9.36
N GLN A 414 -2.28 -25.53 -9.59
CA GLN A 414 -1.89 -26.01 -10.93
C GLN A 414 -2.79 -27.16 -11.42
N ALA A 415 -3.23 -28.03 -10.52
CA ALA A 415 -4.09 -29.17 -10.87
C ALA A 415 -5.54 -28.76 -11.16
N SER A 416 -6.05 -27.69 -10.55
CA SER A 416 -7.45 -27.27 -10.72
C SER A 416 -7.71 -26.58 -12.07
N GLN A 417 -6.68 -26.14 -12.81
CA GLN A 417 -6.79 -25.34 -14.06
C GLN A 417 -7.67 -24.08 -13.97
N LEU A 418 -8.12 -23.72 -12.76
CA LEU A 418 -9.04 -22.62 -12.46
C LEU A 418 -8.37 -21.55 -11.60
N ALA A 419 -7.06 -21.66 -11.36
CA ALA A 419 -6.35 -20.65 -10.59
C ALA A 419 -6.39 -19.32 -11.35
N ASP A 420 -6.90 -18.29 -10.66
CA ASP A 420 -6.68 -16.89 -11.02
C ASP A 420 -5.21 -16.71 -11.47
N PRO A 421 -4.95 -16.07 -12.64
CA PRO A 421 -3.59 -15.85 -13.13
C PRO A 421 -2.66 -15.19 -12.12
N TRP A 422 -3.19 -14.47 -11.11
CA TRP A 422 -2.42 -13.84 -10.05
C TRP A 422 -2.08 -14.77 -8.88
N PHE A 423 -2.76 -15.91 -8.72
CA PHE A 423 -2.62 -16.76 -7.54
C PHE A 423 -1.29 -17.54 -7.50
N ILE A 424 -0.87 -18.13 -8.63
CA ILE A 424 0.42 -18.85 -8.69
C ILE A 424 1.61 -17.90 -8.51
N PRO A 425 1.68 -16.74 -9.21
CA PRO A 425 2.73 -15.76 -8.98
C PRO A 425 2.88 -15.34 -7.50
N GLN A 426 1.77 -15.17 -6.78
CA GLN A 426 1.80 -14.83 -5.36
C GLN A 426 2.38 -15.95 -4.47
N ILE A 427 2.06 -17.22 -4.76
CA ILE A 427 2.68 -18.34 -4.05
C ILE A 427 4.19 -18.37 -4.31
N ASP A 428 4.61 -18.06 -5.54
CA ASP A 428 6.02 -18.00 -5.89
C ASP A 428 6.74 -16.86 -5.17
N GLU A 429 6.14 -15.67 -5.11
CA GLU A 429 6.65 -14.54 -4.34
C GLU A 429 6.75 -14.88 -2.84
N ALA A 430 5.74 -15.51 -2.26
CA ALA A 430 5.75 -15.95 -0.86
C ALA A 430 6.88 -16.96 -0.58
N LEU A 431 7.11 -17.92 -1.49
CA LEU A 431 8.21 -18.88 -1.39
C LEU A 431 9.58 -18.20 -1.52
N GLU A 432 9.72 -17.24 -2.42
CA GLU A 432 10.95 -16.46 -2.59
C GLU A 432 11.27 -15.59 -1.37
N ARG A 433 10.22 -15.04 -0.72
CA ARG A 433 10.33 -14.28 0.52
C ARG A 433 10.86 -15.14 1.66
N ILE A 434 10.27 -16.32 1.89
CA ILE A 434 10.75 -17.26 2.94
C ILE A 434 12.19 -17.72 2.66
N ALA A 435 12.54 -17.93 1.40
CA ALA A 435 13.90 -18.33 1.01
C ALA A 435 14.94 -17.22 1.20
N GLY A 436 14.51 -15.96 1.40
CA GLY A 436 15.40 -14.81 1.40
C GLY A 436 16.06 -14.57 0.03
N THR A 437 15.45 -15.06 -1.04
CA THR A 437 15.98 -14.99 -2.41
C THR A 437 15.20 -14.06 -3.33
N GLY A 438 14.05 -13.55 -2.87
CA GLY A 438 13.22 -12.64 -3.65
C GLY A 438 13.84 -11.26 -3.85
N LYS A 439 13.30 -10.50 -4.81
CA LYS A 439 13.65 -9.09 -5.08
C LYS A 439 13.72 -8.26 -3.79
N TYR A 440 12.79 -8.52 -2.85
CA TYR A 440 12.73 -7.91 -1.51
C TYR A 440 13.94 -8.14 -0.61
N ALA A 441 14.71 -9.23 -0.77
CA ALA A 441 15.91 -9.46 0.03
C ALA A 441 17.12 -8.66 -0.49
N ALA A 442 17.14 -8.35 -1.80
CA ALA A 442 18.10 -7.44 -2.41
C ALA A 442 17.70 -5.99 -2.10
N ASP A 443 16.41 -5.69 -2.23
CA ASP A 443 15.82 -4.38 -2.01
C ASP A 443 15.76 -3.99 -0.53
N ALA A 444 15.65 -4.89 0.45
CA ALA A 444 15.82 -4.52 1.86
C ALA A 444 17.22 -3.95 2.19
N LYS A 445 18.21 -4.06 1.29
CA LYS A 445 19.51 -3.38 1.40
C LYS A 445 19.58 -2.08 0.61
N THR A 446 18.63 -1.81 -0.29
CA THR A 446 18.63 -0.68 -1.24
C THR A 446 17.37 0.18 -1.23
N VAL A 447 16.28 -0.25 -0.59
CA VAL A 447 15.08 0.53 -0.23
C VAL A 447 15.50 1.41 0.93
N ARG A 448 16.32 2.40 0.57
CA ARG A 448 16.22 3.71 1.18
C ARG A 448 14.89 4.22 0.69
N ILE A 449 13.98 4.43 1.63
CA ILE A 449 12.84 5.32 1.41
C ILE A 449 13.42 6.57 0.72
N PRO A 450 12.96 6.95 -0.49
CA PRO A 450 13.46 8.15 -1.15
C PRO A 450 13.34 9.39 -0.27
#